data_AF-A0A1B8FHF5-F1
#
_entry.id   AF-A0A1B8FHF5-F1
#
_cell.length_a   1.000
_cell.length_b   1.000
_cell.length_c   1.000
_cell.angle_alpha   90.00
_cell.angle_beta   90.00
_cell.angle_gamma   90.00
#
_symmetry.space_group_name_H-M   'P 1'
#
loop_
_entity.id
_entity.type
_entity.pdbx_description
1 polymer ?
#
loop_
_entity_poly.entity_id
_entity_poly.type
_entity_poly.pdbx_seq_one_letter_code
_entity_poly.pdbx_strand_id
1 'polypeptide(L)'
;MAMLSQPQLSPEVQVYFDASVYAEGAEILSQSLPREARLTQALGGGVCQADVEGRRRKGTLFWAGLANCYWSVDRVKGVALFWGSQVMPTSDRGVLNGFRRFEEGVYGGLV
;
A
#
# COMPACT_ATOMS: atom_id res chain seq x y z
N MET A 1 -14.62 8.89 10.17
CA MET A 1 -13.57 7.93 9.72
C MET A 1 -13.76 7.40 8.29
N ALA A 2 -14.98 7.19 7.79
CA ALA A 2 -15.17 6.69 6.41
C ALA A 2 -14.50 7.53 5.31
N MET A 3 -14.44 8.85 5.51
CA MET A 3 -13.82 9.80 4.58
C MET A 3 -12.29 9.57 4.39
N LEU A 4 -11.60 8.98 5.38
CA LEU A 4 -10.13 8.77 5.30
C LEU A 4 -9.74 7.72 4.26
N SER A 5 -10.63 6.77 3.94
CA SER A 5 -10.40 5.69 2.97
C SER A 5 -11.22 5.87 1.68
N GLN A 6 -11.98 6.96 1.56
CA GLN A 6 -12.78 7.24 0.37
C GLN A 6 -11.86 7.76 -0.75
N PRO A 7 -11.95 7.22 -1.97
CA PRO A 7 -11.22 7.75 -3.13
C PRO A 7 -11.51 9.24 -3.33
N GLN A 8 -10.45 10.02 -3.56
CA GLN A 8 -10.54 11.48 -3.75
C GLN A 8 -10.07 11.95 -5.13
N LEU A 9 -9.44 11.07 -5.91
CA LEU A 9 -8.96 11.45 -7.24
C LEU A 9 -10.12 11.42 -8.25
N SER A 10 -10.15 12.45 -9.10
CA SER A 10 -10.98 12.41 -10.31
C SER A 10 -10.32 11.51 -11.37
N PRO A 11 -11.07 11.02 -12.37
CA PRO A 11 -10.52 10.22 -13.46
C PRO A 11 -9.36 10.92 -14.18
N GLU A 12 -9.42 12.24 -14.33
CA GLU A 12 -8.40 13.05 -15.00
C GLU A 12 -7.07 13.11 -14.23
N VAL A 13 -7.12 13.02 -12.89
CA VAL A 13 -5.90 13.01 -12.05
C VAL A 13 -5.37 11.58 -11.86
N GLN A 14 -6.27 10.59 -11.84
CA GLN A 14 -5.92 9.18 -11.63
C GLN A 14 -4.85 8.69 -12.61
N VAL A 15 -4.87 9.13 -13.88
CA VAL A 15 -3.87 8.73 -14.89
C VAL A 15 -2.43 9.11 -14.50
N TYR A 16 -2.24 10.25 -13.85
CA TYR A 16 -0.92 10.70 -13.38
C TYR A 16 -0.50 9.96 -12.11
N PHE A 17 -1.47 9.61 -11.25
CA PHE A 17 -1.21 8.77 -10.09
C PHE A 17 -0.75 7.37 -10.52
N ASP A 18 -1.45 6.74 -11.47
CA ASP A 18 -1.10 5.41 -11.99
C ASP A 18 0.28 5.37 -12.66
N ALA A 19 0.65 6.46 -13.33
CA ALA A 19 1.98 6.61 -13.92
C ALA A 19 3.08 6.75 -12.86
N SER A 20 2.82 7.45 -11.75
CA SER A 20 3.82 7.73 -10.71
C SER A 20 4.01 6.57 -9.72
N VAL A 21 2.92 5.92 -9.29
CA VAL A 21 2.95 4.89 -8.22
C VAL A 21 3.67 3.59 -8.65
N TYR A 22 3.85 3.41 -9.95
CA TYR A 22 4.57 2.28 -10.55
C TYR A 22 5.76 2.72 -11.43
N ALA A 23 6.22 3.96 -11.28
CA ALA A 23 7.43 4.42 -11.97
C ALA A 23 8.65 3.65 -11.44
N GLU A 24 9.63 3.40 -12.31
CA GLU A 24 10.89 2.76 -11.93
C GLU A 24 11.61 3.59 -10.85
N GLY A 25 12.00 2.95 -9.75
CA GLY A 25 12.62 3.62 -8.58
C GLY A 25 11.61 4.18 -7.57
N ALA A 26 10.32 4.17 -7.88
CA ALA A 26 9.24 4.63 -7.01
C ALA A 26 8.45 3.49 -6.35
N GLU A 27 9.05 2.29 -6.24
CA GLU A 27 8.40 1.07 -5.72
C GLU A 27 7.88 1.24 -4.28
N ILE A 28 8.44 2.20 -3.53
CA ILE A 28 7.92 2.62 -2.23
C ILE A 28 6.46 3.09 -2.28
N LEU A 29 6.04 3.73 -3.38
CA LEU A 29 4.70 4.31 -3.51
C LEU A 29 3.62 3.23 -3.65
N SER A 30 3.91 2.13 -4.35
CA SER A 30 3.01 0.98 -4.44
C SER A 30 3.21 -0.06 -3.34
N GLN A 31 4.29 0.05 -2.55
CA GLN A 31 4.69 -0.93 -1.53
C GLN A 31 4.76 -2.37 -2.08
N SER A 32 5.25 -2.52 -3.32
CA SER A 32 5.29 -3.80 -4.03
C SER A 32 3.91 -4.47 -4.18
N LEU A 33 2.82 -3.71 -4.15
CA LEU A 33 1.53 -4.20 -4.63
C LEU A 33 1.55 -4.30 -6.15
N PRO A 34 0.82 -5.26 -6.73
CA PRO A 34 0.76 -5.41 -8.17
C PRO A 34 -0.32 -4.47 -8.75
N ARG A 35 -0.29 -4.20 -10.06
CA ARG A 35 -1.20 -3.22 -10.72
C ARG A 35 -2.67 -3.55 -10.56
N GLU A 36 -2.99 -4.82 -10.36
CA GLU A 36 -4.32 -5.36 -10.11
C GLU A 36 -4.95 -4.78 -8.84
N ALA A 37 -4.15 -4.29 -7.88
CA ALA A 37 -4.63 -3.60 -6.69
C ALA A 37 -5.40 -2.30 -7.00
N ARG A 38 -5.22 -1.74 -8.22
CA ARG A 38 -5.89 -0.53 -8.73
C ARG A 38 -5.85 0.60 -7.71
N LEU A 39 -4.65 1.07 -7.41
CA LEU A 39 -4.42 2.05 -6.35
C LEU A 39 -5.04 3.40 -6.69
N THR A 40 -5.56 4.10 -5.68
CA THR A 40 -5.94 5.52 -5.79
C THR A 40 -5.59 6.23 -4.49
N GLN A 41 -5.76 7.55 -4.43
CA GLN A 41 -5.48 8.35 -3.24
C GLN A 41 -6.78 8.66 -2.49
N ALA A 42 -6.73 8.51 -1.17
CA ALA A 42 -7.71 8.99 -0.21
C ALA A 42 -7.09 10.04 0.72
N LEU A 43 -7.87 10.63 1.63
CA LEU A 43 -7.37 11.64 2.56
C LEU A 43 -6.37 11.08 3.59
N GLY A 44 -6.34 9.76 3.80
CA GLY A 44 -5.41 9.10 4.71
C GLY A 44 -4.17 8.49 4.05
N GLY A 45 -4.09 8.47 2.71
CA GLY A 45 -3.03 7.77 1.98
C GLY A 45 -3.53 7.04 0.73
N GLY A 46 -2.73 6.10 0.22
CA GLY A 46 -3.11 5.23 -0.89
C GLY A 46 -4.16 4.22 -0.45
N VAL A 47 -5.08 3.85 -1.34
CA VAL A 47 -6.14 2.87 -1.06
C VAL A 47 -6.29 1.87 -2.21
N CYS A 48 -6.44 0.58 -1.87
CA CYS A 48 -6.66 -0.48 -2.85
C CYS A 48 -8.10 -0.41 -3.38
N GLN A 49 -8.31 -0.41 -4.71
CA GLN A 49 -9.66 -0.51 -5.31
C GLN A 49 -10.07 -1.95 -5.63
N ALA A 50 -9.17 -2.91 -5.48
CA ALA A 50 -9.43 -4.33 -5.64
C ALA A 50 -8.70 -5.16 -4.56
N ASP A 51 -9.16 -6.39 -4.39
CA ASP A 51 -8.49 -7.38 -3.54
C ASP A 51 -7.17 -7.82 -4.17
N VAL A 52 -6.17 -8.04 -3.34
CA VAL A 52 -4.89 -8.65 -3.68
C VAL A 52 -4.81 -9.98 -2.94
N GLU A 53 -4.81 -11.07 -3.69
CA GLU A 53 -4.84 -12.43 -3.14
C GLU A 53 -3.67 -12.67 -2.17
N GLY A 54 -3.97 -13.32 -1.04
CA GLY A 54 -3.00 -13.53 0.05
C GLY A 54 -2.52 -12.27 0.78
N ARG A 55 -3.03 -11.08 0.41
CA ARG A 55 -2.64 -9.77 0.96
C ARG A 55 -3.91 -8.90 1.14
N ARG A 56 -3.83 -7.62 0.77
CA ARG A 56 -4.78 -6.56 1.10
C ARG A 56 -6.15 -6.73 0.47
N ARG A 57 -7.22 -6.43 1.21
CA ARG A 57 -8.58 -6.29 0.66
C ARG A 57 -8.82 -4.92 0.04
N LYS A 58 -9.79 -4.84 -0.86
CA LYS A 58 -10.34 -3.57 -1.36
C LYS A 58 -10.68 -2.66 -0.17
N GLY A 59 -10.27 -1.40 -0.26
CA GLY A 59 -10.45 -0.40 0.78
C GLY A 59 -9.31 -0.36 1.82
N THR A 60 -8.31 -1.23 1.72
CA THR A 60 -7.11 -1.16 2.57
C THR A 60 -6.37 0.15 2.31
N LEU A 61 -6.21 0.96 3.35
CA LEU A 61 -5.47 2.22 3.36
C LEU A 61 -4.00 1.94 3.68
N PHE A 62 -3.06 2.66 3.07
CA PHE A 62 -1.64 2.51 3.36
C PHE A 62 -0.85 3.79 3.05
N TRP A 63 0.34 3.88 3.64
CA TRP A 63 1.31 4.92 3.32
C TRP A 63 2.74 4.50 3.63
N ALA A 64 3.71 5.22 3.06
CA ALA A 64 5.12 4.98 3.23
C ALA A 64 5.86 6.22 3.75
N GLY A 65 6.89 6.00 4.55
CA GLY A 65 7.81 7.00 5.06
C GLY A 65 9.22 6.80 4.50
N LEU A 66 9.98 7.89 4.45
CA LEU A 66 11.27 7.99 3.74
C LEU A 66 12.25 6.84 4.08
N ALA A 67 12.44 6.53 5.37
CA ALA A 67 13.34 5.47 5.82
C ALA A 67 12.72 4.07 5.73
N ASN A 68 12.07 3.78 4.60
CA ASN A 68 11.35 2.53 4.30
C ASN A 68 10.44 2.07 5.45
N CYS A 69 9.66 3.00 5.98
CA CYS A 69 8.66 2.73 7.02
C CYS A 69 7.29 2.58 6.36
N TYR A 70 6.60 1.47 6.56
CA TYR A 70 5.34 1.18 5.88
C TYR A 70 4.24 0.89 6.88
N TRP A 71 3.03 1.34 6.58
CA TRP A 71 1.85 0.93 7.32
C TRP A 71 0.68 0.66 6.40
N SER A 72 -0.22 -0.21 6.85
CA SER A 72 -1.51 -0.46 6.21
C SER A 72 -2.61 -0.69 7.24
N VAL A 73 -3.86 -0.41 6.86
CA VAL A 73 -5.06 -0.62 7.67
C VAL A 73 -6.12 -1.27 6.78
N ASP A 74 -6.41 -2.54 7.03
CA ASP A 74 -7.44 -3.32 6.35
C ASP A 74 -8.61 -3.56 7.30
N ARG A 75 -9.68 -2.81 7.08
CA ARG A 75 -10.90 -2.88 7.90
C ARG A 75 -11.76 -4.10 7.61
N VAL A 76 -11.60 -4.72 6.45
CA VAL A 76 -12.37 -5.93 6.08
C VAL A 76 -11.82 -7.12 6.86
N LYS A 77 -10.49 -7.24 6.93
CA LYS A 77 -9.82 -8.27 7.73
C LYS A 77 -9.57 -7.89 9.19
N GLY A 78 -9.82 -6.64 9.57
CA GLY A 78 -9.68 -6.18 10.95
C GLY A 78 -8.22 -6.10 11.42
N VAL A 79 -7.30 -5.84 10.50
CA VAL A 79 -5.84 -5.86 10.76
C VAL A 79 -5.20 -4.52 10.38
N ALA A 80 -4.18 -4.13 11.14
CA ALA A 80 -3.28 -3.05 10.79
C ALA A 80 -1.84 -3.56 10.85
N LEU A 81 -1.01 -3.11 9.90
CA LEU A 81 0.40 -3.48 9.81
C LEU A 81 1.26 -2.24 10.01
N PHE A 82 2.40 -2.42 10.67
CA PHE A 82 3.46 -1.42 10.72
C PHE A 82 4.83 -2.10 10.58
N TRP A 83 5.64 -1.60 9.66
CA TRP A 83 7.00 -2.04 9.37
C TRP A 83 7.94 -0.86 9.48
N GLY A 84 8.67 -0.75 10.60
CA GLY A 84 9.55 0.38 10.91
C GLY A 84 11.03 0.07 10.69
N SER A 85 11.47 -0.11 9.45
CA SER A 85 12.84 -0.55 9.17
C SER A 85 13.94 0.46 9.52
N GLN A 86 13.67 1.77 9.36
CA GLN A 86 14.66 2.85 9.53
C GLN A 86 15.89 2.70 8.60
N VAL A 87 15.70 2.11 7.41
CA VAL A 87 16.78 1.83 6.45
C VAL A 87 16.74 2.84 5.30
N MET A 88 17.92 3.26 4.85
CA MET A 88 18.15 4.07 3.64
C MET A 88 19.05 3.29 2.67
N PRO A 89 18.99 3.54 1.33
CA PRO A 89 18.15 4.54 0.66
C PRO A 89 16.66 4.17 0.63
N THR A 90 15.80 5.16 0.42
CA THR A 90 14.37 4.98 0.11
C THR A 90 14.19 4.02 -1.06
N SER A 91 13.11 3.22 -1.05
CA SER A 91 12.84 2.18 -2.06
C SER A 91 13.85 1.03 -2.06
N ASP A 92 14.46 0.72 -0.91
CA ASP A 92 15.34 -0.45 -0.81
C ASP A 92 14.55 -1.73 -1.10
N ARG A 93 15.01 -2.48 -2.11
CA ARG A 93 14.32 -3.68 -2.62
C ARG A 93 14.29 -4.81 -1.59
N GLY A 94 15.31 -4.92 -0.75
CA GLY A 94 15.37 -5.91 0.32
C GLY A 94 14.33 -5.62 1.40
N VAL A 95 14.21 -4.36 1.79
CA VAL A 95 13.20 -3.92 2.77
C VAL A 95 11.78 -4.12 2.24
N LEU A 96 11.51 -3.75 0.98
CA LEU A 96 10.22 -3.98 0.32
C LEU A 96 9.87 -5.49 0.25
N ASN A 97 10.82 -6.34 -0.10
CA ASN A 97 10.61 -7.79 -0.13
C ASN A 97 10.31 -8.35 1.28
N GLY A 98 11.04 -7.87 2.29
CA GLY A 98 10.80 -8.20 3.69
C GLY A 98 9.39 -7.82 4.14
N PHE A 99 8.96 -6.60 3.83
CA PHE A 99 7.61 -6.13 4.13
C PHE A 99 6.53 -6.95 3.40
N ARG A 100 6.72 -7.29 2.12
CA ARG A 100 5.80 -8.17 1.37
C ARG A 100 5.63 -9.52 2.07
N ARG A 101 6.75 -10.16 2.46
CA ARG A 101 6.71 -11.48 3.13
C ARG A 101 6.08 -11.40 4.53
N PHE A 102 6.35 -10.33 5.25
CA PHE A 102 5.69 -10.05 6.53
C PHE A 102 4.18 -9.91 6.35
N GLU A 103 3.74 -9.12 5.38
CA GLU A 103 2.32 -8.95 5.05
C GLU A 103 1.65 -10.28 4.67
N GLU A 104 2.24 -11.05 3.74
CA GLU A 104 1.74 -12.37 3.35
C GLU A 104 1.65 -13.33 4.54
N GLY A 105 2.65 -13.34 5.43
CA GLY A 105 2.64 -14.15 6.64
C GLY A 105 1.54 -13.77 7.62
N VAL A 106 1.30 -12.47 7.82
CA VAL A 106 0.20 -12.00 8.68
C VAL A 106 -1.15 -12.39 8.07
N TYR A 107 -1.40 -12.07 6.79
CA TYR A 107 -2.67 -12.38 6.13
C TYR A 107 -2.96 -13.88 6.05
N GLY A 108 -1.95 -14.73 5.84
CA GLY A 108 -2.09 -16.18 5.85
C GLY A 108 -2.48 -16.76 7.22
N GLY A 109 -2.26 -16.03 8.31
CA GLY A 109 -2.67 -16.41 9.67
C GLY A 109 -4.02 -15.84 10.11
N LEU A 110 -4.66 -14.97 9.30
CA LEU A 110 -5.96 -14.39 9.61
C LEU A 110 -7.09 -15.35 9.20
N VAL A 111 -8.09 -15.49 10.07
CA VAL A 111 -9.31 -16.26 9.80
C VAL A 111 -10.21 -15.51 8.80
#